data_AF-A0A9D3RTZ9-F1
#
_entry.id   AF-A0A9D3RTZ9-F1
#
_cell.length_a   1.000
_cell.length_b   1.000
_cell.length_c   1.000
_cell.angle_alpha   90.00
_cell.angle_beta   90.00
_cell.angle_gamma   90.00
#
_symmetry.space_group_name_H-M   'P 1'
#
loop_
_entity.id
_entity.type
_entity.pdbx_description
1 polymer ?
#
loop_
_entity_poly.entity_id
_entity_poly.type
_entity_poly.pdbx_seq_one_letter_code
_entity_poly.pdbx_strand_id
1 'polypeptide(L)'
;MCGPVQDSRLWSPSHSLKYFYTAVTAGIDFPEFTSVGLVDDEPFTYYDSNIRRETPKTEWMKQNEGADYWDRQTQILIGTQQTFKANIGIAMQRFNQTQGVHTVQRMYGCEWDDETGATGGFFQDGYDGKDFLTYDLKNQRFIAPAQQAFITAQKWNNDPAQLESLKQYLTHTCVDWLKKYVSYGRSALERTVAPKVSLLQKDPSSPVTCHVTGFYPRGVMVTWQRNGKDLDEDVELGETVPNEDGTFQTTSHLTVKPEEWKSQEYTCTVLHRSLKQDIVLPVKEENIKRNSDIKKGLLLSCYLSCDRILPRGFMVTWQKDGKDLDEDVELGETVPNEDGTFQTTSHLTVKAEDWKGQKYTCTVQQKSPKQEIVLPVREENIKGTAISRPLTQVLRALTGLQ
;
A
#
# COMPACT_ATOMS: atom_id res chain seq x y z
N MET A 1 35.46 -14.91 -3.02
CA MET A 1 34.15 -14.80 -3.67
C MET A 1 33.13 -14.66 -2.56
N CYS A 2 32.72 -13.43 -2.25
CA CYS A 2 31.57 -13.20 -1.39
C CYS A 2 30.41 -12.98 -2.38
N GLY A 3 29.46 -13.92 -2.44
CA GLY A 3 28.20 -13.68 -3.12
C GLY A 3 27.35 -12.67 -2.33
N PRO A 4 26.22 -12.20 -2.87
CA PRO A 4 25.31 -11.34 -2.14
C PRO A 4 24.93 -12.03 -0.83
N VAL A 5 25.12 -11.31 0.29
CA VAL A 5 24.65 -11.77 1.59
C VAL A 5 23.13 -11.80 1.50
N GLN A 6 22.55 -12.98 1.27
CA GLN A 6 21.14 -13.19 1.57
C GLN A 6 20.98 -12.82 3.04
N ASP A 7 20.31 -11.70 3.34
CA ASP A 7 19.92 -11.42 4.71
C ASP A 7 18.91 -12.51 5.08
N SER A 8 19.37 -13.54 5.78
CA SER A 8 18.56 -14.68 6.19
C SER A 8 17.32 -14.23 6.97
N ARG A 9 17.33 -13.02 7.54
CA ARG A 9 16.20 -12.39 8.22
C ARG A 9 15.03 -12.00 7.31
N LEU A 10 15.22 -11.88 6.00
CA LEU A 10 14.12 -11.58 5.06
C LEU A 10 13.14 -12.75 4.91
N TRP A 11 13.60 -13.97 5.19
CA TRP A 11 12.81 -15.19 5.06
C TRP A 11 12.76 -16.03 6.34
N SER A 12 13.40 -15.56 7.43
CA SER A 12 13.22 -16.15 8.75
C SER A 12 11.74 -16.13 9.13
N PRO A 13 11.19 -17.23 9.68
CA PRO A 13 9.85 -17.23 10.27
C PRO A 13 9.91 -16.56 11.66
N SER A 14 10.35 -15.30 11.65
CA SER A 14 10.39 -14.45 12.82
C SER A 14 9.16 -13.55 12.83
N HIS A 15 8.47 -13.58 13.96
CA HIS A 15 7.35 -12.71 14.25
C HIS A 15 7.79 -11.52 15.09
N SER A 16 7.07 -10.40 15.00
CA SER A 16 7.33 -9.21 15.82
C SER A 16 6.04 -8.58 16.33
N LEU A 17 6.09 -8.08 17.57
CA LEU A 17 5.05 -7.26 18.17
C LEU A 17 5.64 -5.88 18.45
N LYS A 18 5.11 -4.83 17.84
CA LYS A 18 5.57 -3.44 18.00
C LYS A 18 4.42 -2.56 18.44
N TYR A 19 4.66 -1.67 19.40
CA TYR A 19 3.74 -0.60 19.75
C TYR A 19 4.42 0.74 19.50
N PHE A 20 3.69 1.63 18.83
CA PHE A 20 4.11 3.00 18.55
C PHE A 20 3.19 3.96 19.27
N TYR A 21 3.73 4.70 20.22
CA TYR A 21 3.03 5.79 20.89
C TYR A 21 3.56 7.11 20.34
N THR A 22 2.66 8.00 19.94
CA THR A 22 3.01 9.34 19.47
C THR A 22 2.15 10.33 20.23
N ALA A 23 2.80 11.34 20.81
CA ALA A 23 2.13 12.49 21.37
C ALA A 23 2.61 13.76 20.69
N VAL A 24 1.69 14.69 20.51
CA VAL A 24 1.94 15.97 19.84
C VAL A 24 1.46 17.13 20.71
N THR A 25 2.09 18.30 20.56
CA THR A 25 1.62 19.53 21.23
C THR A 25 0.14 19.77 20.95
N ALA A 26 -0.62 20.15 21.98
CA ALA A 26 -2.04 20.45 21.88
C ALA A 26 -2.33 21.65 20.95
N GLY A 27 -3.55 21.69 20.41
CA GLY A 27 -4.03 22.83 19.61
C GLY A 27 -3.81 22.72 18.10
N ILE A 28 -3.55 21.50 17.60
CA ILE A 28 -3.56 21.18 16.17
C ILE A 28 -4.74 20.28 15.83
N ASP A 29 -5.16 20.24 14.56
CA ASP A 29 -6.24 19.39 14.06
C ASP A 29 -5.77 17.93 13.87
N PHE A 30 -5.21 17.35 14.94
CA PHE A 30 -4.71 15.99 15.02
C PHE A 30 -4.84 15.49 16.48
N PRO A 31 -5.10 14.20 16.73
CA PRO A 31 -5.16 13.69 18.11
C PRO A 31 -3.85 13.96 18.89
N GLU A 32 -3.97 14.54 20.10
CA GLU A 32 -2.83 14.83 21.00
C GLU A 32 -2.02 13.56 21.35
N PHE A 33 -2.64 12.39 21.30
CA PHE A 33 -1.98 11.10 21.52
C PHE A 33 -2.59 10.01 20.63
N THR A 34 -1.72 9.18 20.05
CA THR A 34 -2.09 7.98 19.30
C THR A 34 -1.25 6.79 19.72
N SER A 35 -1.86 5.61 19.73
CA SER A 35 -1.17 4.32 19.89
C SER A 35 -1.51 3.42 18.71
N VAL A 36 -0.50 2.78 18.12
CA VAL A 36 -0.66 1.78 17.06
C VAL A 36 0.10 0.52 17.45
N GLY A 37 -0.59 -0.61 17.49
CA GLY A 37 0.04 -1.93 17.65
C GLY A 37 0.18 -2.62 16.30
N LEU A 38 1.35 -3.18 16.01
CA LEU A 38 1.64 -3.99 14.83
C LEU A 38 2.01 -5.43 15.24
N VAL A 39 1.48 -6.42 14.53
CA VAL A 39 2.01 -7.80 14.50
C VAL A 39 2.51 -8.04 13.08
N ASP A 40 3.79 -8.39 12.92
CA ASP A 40 4.44 -8.62 11.63
C ASP A 40 4.25 -7.47 10.63
N ASP A 41 4.38 -6.24 11.15
CA ASP A 41 4.18 -4.98 10.43
C ASP A 41 2.72 -4.74 9.94
N GLU A 42 1.76 -5.57 10.36
CA GLU A 42 0.33 -5.39 10.13
C GLU A 42 -0.35 -4.73 11.36
N PRO A 43 -1.05 -3.59 11.19
CA PRO A 43 -1.77 -2.96 12.30
C PRO A 43 -2.90 -3.84 12.83
N PHE A 44 -2.81 -4.25 14.10
CA PHE A 44 -3.85 -5.07 14.76
C PHE A 44 -4.69 -4.28 15.75
N THR A 45 -4.17 -3.15 16.26
CA THR A 45 -4.83 -2.28 17.24
C THR A 45 -4.54 -0.81 17.04
N TYR A 46 -5.45 0.04 17.53
CA TYR A 46 -5.35 1.49 17.43
C TYR A 46 -6.14 2.21 18.52
N TYR A 47 -5.55 3.29 19.03
CA TYR A 47 -6.17 4.29 19.90
C TYR A 47 -5.78 5.69 19.45
N ASP A 48 -6.71 6.62 19.63
CA ASP A 48 -6.41 8.05 19.60
C ASP A 48 -7.15 8.80 20.70
N SER A 49 -6.63 9.99 21.05
CA SER A 49 -7.15 10.82 22.13
C SER A 49 -8.51 11.48 21.87
N ASN A 50 -9.04 11.41 20.65
CA ASN A 50 -10.35 11.92 20.27
C ASN A 50 -11.42 10.83 20.49
N ILE A 51 -11.17 9.62 20.00
CA ILE A 51 -12.05 8.45 20.19
C ILE A 51 -11.96 7.93 21.63
N ARG A 52 -10.76 7.97 22.22
CA ARG A 52 -10.44 7.50 23.59
C ARG A 52 -10.85 6.05 23.85
N ARG A 53 -10.63 5.20 22.86
CA ARG A 53 -10.89 3.77 22.93
C ARG A 53 -9.87 3.01 22.12
N GLU A 54 -9.33 1.93 22.69
CA GLU A 54 -8.53 0.96 21.96
C GLU A 54 -9.46 0.13 21.08
N THR A 55 -9.16 0.06 19.78
CA THR A 55 -10.00 -0.60 18.78
C THR A 55 -9.20 -1.64 18.01
N PRO A 56 -9.79 -2.81 17.70
CA PRO A 56 -9.18 -3.76 16.80
C PRO A 56 -9.12 -3.19 15.38
N LYS A 57 -8.02 -3.44 14.69
CA LYS A 57 -7.83 -3.11 13.26
C LYS A 57 -7.92 -4.34 12.35
N THR A 58 -7.97 -5.52 12.94
CA THR A 58 -8.13 -6.79 12.23
C THR A 58 -9.32 -7.57 12.77
N GLU A 59 -9.97 -8.34 11.89
CA GLU A 59 -11.12 -9.16 12.28
C GLU A 59 -10.71 -10.28 13.24
N TRP A 60 -9.51 -10.84 13.07
CA TRP A 60 -8.99 -11.88 13.95
C TRP A 60 -8.78 -11.38 15.39
N MET A 61 -8.37 -10.12 15.61
CA MET A 61 -8.32 -9.56 16.96
C MET A 61 -9.69 -9.36 17.56
N LYS A 62 -10.61 -8.80 16.77
CA LYS A 62 -11.97 -8.50 17.20
C LYS A 62 -12.72 -9.76 17.65
N GLN A 63 -12.49 -10.89 17.00
CA GLN A 63 -13.17 -12.16 17.30
C GLN A 63 -12.58 -12.91 18.50
N ASN A 64 -11.29 -12.72 18.79
CA ASN A 64 -10.59 -13.53 19.79
C ASN A 64 -10.42 -12.87 21.16
N GLU A 65 -10.59 -11.54 21.27
CA GLU A 65 -10.53 -10.81 22.55
C GLU A 65 -11.89 -10.27 22.98
N GLY A 66 -12.16 -10.32 24.29
CA GLY A 66 -13.42 -9.87 24.89
C GLY A 66 -13.41 -8.41 25.38
N ALA A 67 -14.57 -7.91 25.79
CA ALA A 67 -14.75 -6.53 26.27
C ALA A 67 -13.77 -6.15 27.39
N ASP A 68 -13.54 -7.04 28.36
CA ASP A 68 -12.62 -6.80 29.48
C ASP A 68 -11.18 -6.50 29.02
N TYR A 69 -10.72 -7.16 27.95
CA TYR A 69 -9.40 -6.89 27.37
C TYR A 69 -9.36 -5.46 26.80
N TRP A 70 -10.34 -5.10 25.96
CA TRP A 70 -10.40 -3.80 25.30
C TRP A 70 -10.58 -2.65 26.29
N ASP A 71 -11.40 -2.84 27.32
CA ASP A 71 -11.60 -1.86 28.39
C ASP A 71 -10.30 -1.67 29.19
N ARG A 72 -9.61 -2.76 29.54
CA ARG A 72 -8.31 -2.69 30.22
C ARG A 72 -7.26 -1.96 29.38
N GLN A 73 -7.11 -2.30 28.10
CA GLN A 73 -6.15 -1.62 27.22
C GLN A 73 -6.49 -0.13 27.07
N THR A 74 -7.78 0.19 26.93
CA THR A 74 -8.26 1.56 26.86
C THR A 74 -7.87 2.36 28.12
N GLN A 75 -8.09 1.82 29.31
CA GLN A 75 -7.71 2.51 30.56
C GLN A 75 -6.18 2.70 30.68
N ILE A 76 -5.39 1.71 30.26
CA ILE A 76 -3.92 1.83 30.22
C ILE A 76 -3.50 2.96 29.30
N LEU A 77 -4.10 3.08 28.11
CA LEU A 77 -3.76 4.11 27.14
C LEU A 77 -4.24 5.50 27.56
N ILE A 78 -5.37 5.62 28.26
CA ILE A 78 -5.79 6.89 28.88
C ILE A 78 -4.75 7.38 29.89
N GLY A 79 -4.23 6.49 30.75
CA GLY A 79 -3.17 6.83 31.70
C GLY A 79 -1.84 7.17 30.99
N THR A 80 -1.51 6.43 29.94
CA THR A 80 -0.31 6.63 29.13
C THR A 80 -0.35 7.98 28.41
N GLN A 81 -1.50 8.36 27.86
CA GLN A 81 -1.73 9.67 27.25
C GLN A 81 -1.37 10.83 28.20
N GLN A 82 -1.78 10.76 29.48
CA GLN A 82 -1.42 11.80 30.46
C GLN A 82 0.08 11.86 30.72
N THR A 83 0.74 10.71 30.77
CA THR A 83 2.20 10.62 30.91
C THR A 83 2.91 11.26 29.74
N PHE A 84 2.48 10.97 28.51
CA PHE A 84 3.08 11.53 27.31
C PHE A 84 2.83 13.04 27.17
N LYS A 85 1.64 13.51 27.56
CA LYS A 85 1.34 14.95 27.64
C LYS A 85 2.30 15.67 28.58
N ALA A 86 2.59 15.10 29.75
CA ALA A 86 3.60 15.65 30.66
C ALA A 86 5.02 15.58 30.06
N ASN A 87 5.35 14.50 29.36
CA ASN A 87 6.66 14.33 28.73
C ASN A 87 6.93 15.40 27.66
N ILE A 88 5.93 15.82 26.88
CA ILE A 88 6.08 16.94 25.93
C ILE A 88 6.51 18.20 26.68
N GLY A 89 5.82 18.57 27.76
CA GLY A 89 6.15 19.76 28.55
C GLY A 89 7.57 19.70 29.14
N ILE A 90 7.98 18.54 29.66
CA ILE A 90 9.32 18.32 30.21
C ILE A 90 10.38 18.43 29.10
N ALA A 91 10.14 17.82 27.95
CA ALA A 91 11.08 17.87 26.83
C ALA A 91 11.23 19.31 26.31
N MET A 92 10.13 20.01 26.04
CA MET A 92 10.14 21.41 25.63
C MET A 92 10.97 22.29 26.59
N GLN A 93 10.78 22.13 27.90
CA GLN A 93 11.57 22.85 28.91
C GLN A 93 13.07 22.55 28.79
N ARG A 94 13.46 21.28 28.63
CA ARG A 94 14.87 20.88 28.51
C ARG A 94 15.53 21.35 27.23
N PHE A 95 14.75 21.54 26.17
CA PHE A 95 15.20 22.10 24.90
C PHE A 95 15.04 23.62 24.81
N ASN A 96 14.59 24.28 25.89
CA ASN A 96 14.29 25.73 25.92
C ASN A 96 13.29 26.17 24.83
N GLN A 97 12.33 25.31 24.50
CA GLN A 97 11.27 25.55 23.52
C GLN A 97 10.00 26.05 24.24
N THR A 98 9.36 27.08 23.69
CA THR A 98 8.15 27.70 24.27
C THR A 98 6.97 27.76 23.30
N GLN A 99 7.23 27.59 22.00
CA GLN A 99 6.25 27.64 20.92
C GLN A 99 6.62 26.61 19.86
N GLY A 100 5.64 26.25 19.03
CA GLY A 100 5.80 25.26 17.97
C GLY A 100 5.12 23.94 18.30
N VAL A 101 5.03 23.10 17.27
CA VAL A 101 4.52 21.74 17.40
C VAL A 101 5.70 20.83 17.69
N HIS A 102 5.63 20.12 18.80
CA HIS A 102 6.65 19.18 19.25
C HIS A 102 6.05 17.80 19.40
N THR A 103 6.91 16.80 19.28
CA THR A 103 6.49 15.39 19.30
C THR A 103 7.33 14.58 20.26
N VAL A 104 6.68 13.72 21.05
CA VAL A 104 7.32 12.66 21.83
C VAL A 104 6.82 11.34 21.28
N GLN A 105 7.75 10.47 20.90
CA GLN A 105 7.43 9.16 20.33
C GLN A 105 8.06 8.07 21.16
N ARG A 106 7.41 6.90 21.21
CA ARG A 106 7.96 5.67 21.78
C ARG A 106 7.67 4.52 20.84
N MET A 107 8.69 3.70 20.62
CA MET A 107 8.59 2.44 19.92
C MET A 107 9.13 1.35 20.85
N TYR A 108 8.33 0.35 21.17
CA TYR A 108 8.77 -0.77 21.99
C TYR A 108 8.06 -2.06 21.61
N GLY A 109 8.65 -3.20 21.99
CA GLY A 109 8.14 -4.48 21.56
C GLY A 109 9.18 -5.60 21.63
N CYS A 110 8.85 -6.70 20.97
CA CYS A 110 9.63 -7.92 20.99
C CYS A 110 9.57 -8.66 19.66
N GLU A 111 10.54 -9.56 19.49
CA GLU A 111 10.64 -10.47 18.35
C GLU A 111 10.69 -11.90 18.86
N TRP A 112 10.15 -12.83 18.08
CA TRP A 112 10.17 -14.25 18.37
C TRP A 112 10.36 -15.03 17.08
N ASP A 113 11.42 -15.82 17.02
CA ASP A 113 11.68 -16.78 15.94
C ASP A 113 11.02 -18.12 16.31
N ASP A 114 10.08 -18.58 15.49
CA ASP A 114 9.24 -19.74 15.81
C ASP A 114 9.94 -21.09 15.57
N GLU A 115 11.06 -21.09 14.83
CA GLU A 115 11.91 -22.25 14.56
C GLU A 115 12.97 -22.46 15.65
N THR A 116 13.74 -21.42 15.94
CA THR A 116 14.87 -21.46 16.90
C THR A 116 14.45 -21.16 18.32
N GLY A 117 13.28 -20.52 18.51
CA GLY A 117 12.83 -20.01 19.79
C GLY A 117 13.58 -18.76 20.26
N ALA A 118 14.45 -18.17 19.42
CA ALA A 118 15.17 -16.96 19.76
C ALA A 118 14.20 -15.79 19.98
N THR A 119 14.50 -14.96 20.98
CA THR A 119 13.67 -13.81 21.34
C THR A 119 14.48 -12.52 21.36
N GLY A 120 13.88 -11.44 20.88
CA GLY A 120 14.43 -10.09 20.90
C GLY A 120 13.51 -9.11 21.62
N GLY A 121 14.06 -7.96 22.01
CA GLY A 121 13.30 -6.90 22.66
C GLY A 121 13.90 -5.54 22.34
N PHE A 122 13.03 -4.55 22.13
CA PHE A 122 13.43 -3.19 21.79
C PHE A 122 12.56 -2.16 22.52
N PHE A 123 13.17 -1.03 22.86
CA PHE A 123 12.51 0.12 23.45
C PHE A 123 13.30 1.37 23.10
N GLN A 124 12.62 2.34 22.50
CA GLN A 124 13.20 3.59 22.04
C GLN A 124 12.20 4.73 22.27
N ASP A 125 12.70 5.87 22.75
CA ASP A 125 11.97 7.14 22.79
C ASP A 125 12.63 8.12 21.81
N GLY A 126 11.80 8.89 21.12
CA GLY A 126 12.20 9.97 20.21
C GLY A 126 11.56 11.30 20.59
N TYR A 127 12.24 12.39 20.25
CA TYR A 127 11.75 13.76 20.40
C TYR A 127 11.99 14.57 19.14
N ASP A 128 10.94 15.21 18.59
CA ASP A 128 10.99 15.97 17.33
C ASP A 128 11.65 15.19 16.17
N GLY A 129 11.33 13.89 16.08
CA GLY A 129 11.85 12.98 15.06
C GLY A 129 13.32 12.56 15.25
N LYS A 130 13.95 12.87 16.38
CA LYS A 130 15.33 12.49 16.70
C LYS A 130 15.40 11.52 17.88
N ASP A 131 16.40 10.65 17.87
CA ASP A 131 16.67 9.70 18.95
C ASP A 131 16.85 10.42 20.30
N PHE A 132 16.15 9.96 21.33
CA PHE A 132 16.18 10.56 22.66
C PHE A 132 16.66 9.58 23.72
N LEU A 133 16.07 8.38 23.81
CA LEU A 133 16.52 7.30 24.70
C LEU A 133 16.41 5.95 24.00
N THR A 134 17.36 5.05 24.25
CA THR A 134 17.31 3.67 23.77
C THR A 134 17.66 2.72 24.91
N TYR A 135 16.87 1.67 25.09
CA TYR A 135 17.18 0.62 26.07
C TYR A 135 18.15 -0.39 25.48
N ASP A 136 19.35 -0.46 26.04
CA ASP A 136 20.33 -1.51 25.74
C ASP A 136 19.97 -2.74 26.57
N LEU A 137 19.19 -3.65 25.98
CA LEU A 137 18.71 -4.86 26.63
C LEU A 137 19.86 -5.76 27.12
N LYS A 138 20.98 -5.79 26.40
CA LYS A 138 22.14 -6.63 26.74
C LYS A 138 22.82 -6.14 28.01
N ASN A 139 23.03 -4.83 28.12
CA ASN A 139 23.68 -4.21 29.28
C ASN A 139 22.69 -3.69 30.33
N GLN A 140 21.38 -3.91 30.11
CA GLN A 140 20.28 -3.51 30.98
C GLN A 140 20.35 -2.04 31.43
N ARG A 141 20.52 -1.13 30.47
CA ARG A 141 20.62 0.30 30.75
C ARG A 141 20.07 1.15 29.60
N PHE A 142 19.59 2.34 29.94
CA PHE A 142 19.24 3.36 28.97
C PHE A 142 20.49 4.11 28.49
N ILE A 143 20.57 4.26 27.17
CA ILE A 143 21.52 5.11 26.46
C ILE A 143 20.78 6.39 26.07
N ALA A 144 21.42 7.54 26.27
CA ALA A 144 20.89 8.85 25.91
C ALA A 144 21.74 9.45 24.77
N PRO A 145 21.28 9.39 23.51
CA PRO A 145 21.95 10.05 22.39
C PRO A 145 21.92 11.58 22.49
N ALA A 146 20.88 12.15 23.12
CA ALA A 146 20.73 13.58 23.32
C ALA A 146 21.16 14.02 24.74
N GLN A 147 21.86 15.15 24.85
CA GLN A 147 22.29 15.71 26.14
C GLN A 147 21.09 15.95 27.09
N GLN A 148 19.97 16.40 26.54
CA GLN A 148 18.72 16.69 27.25
C GLN A 148 18.08 15.41 27.82
N ALA A 149 18.44 14.24 27.32
CA ALA A 149 17.92 12.96 27.80
C ALA A 149 18.73 12.38 28.97
N PHE A 150 19.96 12.87 29.24
CA PHE A 150 20.84 12.29 30.27
C PHE A 150 20.21 12.26 31.67
N ILE A 151 19.48 13.32 32.05
CA ILE A 151 18.81 13.36 33.35
C ILE A 151 17.77 12.23 33.48
N THR A 152 17.06 11.91 32.39
CA THR A 152 16.11 10.78 32.38
C THR A 152 16.84 9.45 32.41
N ALA A 153 17.87 9.26 31.57
CA ALA A 153 18.66 8.03 31.56
C ALA A 153 19.29 7.75 32.92
N GLN A 154 19.88 8.75 33.58
CA GLN A 154 20.46 8.61 34.91
C GLN A 154 19.40 8.20 35.94
N LYS A 155 18.22 8.86 35.92
CA LYS A 155 17.12 8.53 36.83
C LYS A 155 16.68 7.07 36.66
N TRP A 156 16.44 6.62 35.43
CA TRP A 156 15.96 5.27 35.15
C TRP A 156 17.05 4.20 35.35
N ASN A 157 18.31 4.52 35.06
CA ASN A 157 19.44 3.61 35.31
C ASN A 157 19.74 3.42 36.81
N ASN A 158 19.31 4.35 37.66
CA ASN A 158 19.43 4.25 39.11
C ASN A 158 18.26 3.48 39.76
N ASP A 159 17.35 2.90 38.98
CA ASP A 159 16.24 2.06 39.46
C ASP A 159 16.38 0.62 38.93
N PRO A 160 17.10 -0.27 39.65
CA PRO A 160 17.28 -1.65 39.23
C PRO A 160 15.98 -2.45 39.08
N ALA A 161 14.97 -2.15 39.90
CA ALA A 161 13.69 -2.84 39.85
C ALA A 161 12.94 -2.51 38.56
N GLN A 162 12.96 -1.23 38.14
CA GLN A 162 12.40 -0.81 36.87
C GLN A 162 13.12 -1.46 35.68
N LEU A 163 14.45 -1.51 35.70
CA LEU A 163 15.25 -2.12 34.62
C LEU A 163 14.96 -3.62 34.48
N GLU A 164 14.90 -4.37 35.58
CA GLU A 164 14.58 -5.80 35.53
C GLU A 164 13.14 -6.03 35.11
N SER A 165 12.19 -5.21 35.57
CA SER A 165 10.79 -5.29 35.13
C SER A 165 10.64 -5.03 33.63
N LEU A 166 11.38 -4.07 33.07
CA LEU A 166 11.34 -3.78 31.63
C LEU A 166 11.92 -4.94 30.82
N LYS A 167 13.07 -5.47 31.24
CA LYS A 167 13.66 -6.66 30.63
C LYS A 167 12.69 -7.84 30.66
N GLN A 168 12.11 -8.15 31.83
CA GLN A 168 11.14 -9.23 31.99
C GLN A 168 9.93 -9.04 31.06
N TYR A 169 9.45 -7.80 30.91
CA TYR A 169 8.39 -7.52 29.97
C TYR A 169 8.82 -7.80 28.53
N LEU A 170 9.96 -7.27 28.08
CA LEU A 170 10.41 -7.38 26.68
C LEU A 170 10.78 -8.82 26.29
N THR A 171 11.39 -9.60 27.19
CA THR A 171 11.87 -10.96 26.87
C THR A 171 10.87 -12.06 27.16
N HIS A 172 9.84 -11.81 27.98
CA HIS A 172 8.84 -12.82 28.35
C HIS A 172 7.41 -12.36 28.08
N THR A 173 6.93 -11.35 28.81
CA THR A 173 5.50 -10.97 28.74
C THR A 173 5.09 -10.57 27.33
N CYS A 174 5.90 -9.75 26.65
CA CYS A 174 5.66 -9.35 25.28
C CYS A 174 5.65 -10.55 24.33
N VAL A 175 6.59 -11.49 24.50
CA VAL A 175 6.70 -12.69 23.66
C VAL A 175 5.49 -13.61 23.85
N ASP A 176 4.98 -13.75 25.07
CA ASP A 176 3.77 -14.52 25.35
C ASP A 176 2.54 -13.90 24.67
N TRP A 177 2.42 -12.57 24.70
CA TRP A 177 1.39 -11.85 23.95
C TRP A 177 1.56 -12.00 22.44
N LEU A 178 2.79 -11.91 21.93
CA LEU A 178 3.09 -12.09 20.52
C LEU A 178 2.66 -13.49 20.04
N LYS A 179 3.04 -14.55 20.76
CA LYS A 179 2.62 -15.93 20.48
C LYS A 179 1.09 -16.07 20.46
N LYS A 180 0.41 -15.44 21.43
CA LYS A 180 -1.06 -15.41 21.50
C LYS A 180 -1.66 -14.75 20.26
N TYR A 181 -1.19 -13.56 19.88
CA TYR A 181 -1.73 -12.83 18.72
C TYR A 181 -1.43 -13.52 17.39
N VAL A 182 -0.22 -14.08 17.24
CA VAL A 182 0.11 -14.92 16.07
C VAL A 182 -0.84 -16.11 15.98
N SER A 183 -1.20 -16.74 17.11
CA SER A 183 -2.18 -17.85 17.09
C SER A 183 -3.58 -17.42 16.65
N TYR A 184 -3.99 -16.17 16.93
CA TYR A 184 -5.26 -15.61 16.48
C TYR A 184 -5.25 -15.27 14.99
N GLY A 185 -4.17 -14.63 14.54
CA GLY A 185 -4.02 -14.10 13.19
C GLY A 185 -3.37 -15.05 12.20
N ARG A 186 -3.04 -16.30 12.59
CA ARG A 186 -2.18 -17.21 11.81
C ARG A 186 -2.50 -17.25 10.32
N SER A 187 -3.77 -17.48 9.96
CA SER A 187 -4.18 -17.57 8.55
C SER A 187 -3.97 -16.27 7.76
N ALA A 188 -4.08 -15.12 8.43
CA ALA A 188 -3.88 -13.80 7.82
C ALA A 188 -2.39 -13.44 7.76
N LEU A 189 -1.61 -13.76 8.80
CA LEU A 189 -0.19 -13.43 8.91
C LEU A 189 0.72 -14.34 8.07
N GLU A 190 0.35 -15.62 7.93
CA GLU A 190 1.11 -16.59 7.12
C GLU A 190 0.71 -16.59 5.64
N ARG A 191 -0.26 -15.75 5.23
CA ARG A 191 -0.66 -15.65 3.84
C ARG A 191 0.52 -15.19 2.99
N THR A 192 0.52 -15.55 1.72
CA THR A 192 1.51 -15.05 0.77
C THR A 192 0.81 -14.51 -0.46
N VAL A 193 1.24 -13.34 -0.93
CA VAL A 193 0.74 -12.72 -2.16
C VAL A 193 1.94 -12.39 -3.03
N ALA A 194 1.89 -12.85 -4.29
CA ALA A 194 3.00 -12.68 -5.22
C ALA A 194 3.09 -11.25 -5.78
N PRO A 195 4.30 -10.67 -5.86
CA PRO A 195 4.50 -9.34 -6.43
C PRO A 195 4.09 -9.29 -7.90
N LYS A 196 3.48 -8.17 -8.27
CA LYS A 196 3.43 -7.71 -9.66
C LYS A 196 4.62 -6.78 -9.89
N VAL A 197 5.39 -7.04 -10.93
CA VAL A 197 6.58 -6.26 -11.25
C VAL A 197 6.41 -5.60 -12.61
N SER A 198 6.83 -4.34 -12.74
CA SER A 198 6.82 -3.60 -13.99
C SER A 198 8.03 -2.67 -14.07
N LEU A 199 8.58 -2.52 -15.28
CA LEU A 199 9.58 -1.48 -15.56
C LEU A 199 8.86 -0.22 -16.00
N LEU A 200 9.13 0.89 -15.32
CA LEU A 200 8.53 2.19 -15.55
C LEU A 200 9.61 3.19 -15.93
N GLN A 201 9.30 4.11 -16.85
CA GLN A 201 10.17 5.23 -17.15
C GLN A 201 9.30 6.45 -17.46
N LYS A 202 9.61 7.60 -16.84
CA LYS A 202 8.82 8.82 -17.04
C LYS A 202 8.91 9.33 -18.47
N ASP A 203 10.13 9.34 -19.01
CA ASP A 203 10.49 9.73 -20.37
C ASP A 203 11.85 9.07 -20.72
N PRO A 204 12.27 9.02 -22.00
CA PRO A 204 13.47 8.30 -22.42
C PRO A 204 14.79 8.72 -21.74
N SER A 205 14.85 9.92 -21.15
CA SER A 205 16.02 10.44 -20.43
C SER A 205 16.00 10.16 -18.92
N SER A 206 14.85 9.77 -18.37
CA SER A 206 14.69 9.46 -16.95
C SER A 206 15.26 8.08 -16.58
N PRO A 207 15.67 7.85 -15.32
CA PRO A 207 16.04 6.53 -14.82
C PRO A 207 14.95 5.47 -15.04
N VAL A 208 15.36 4.23 -15.32
CA VAL A 208 14.42 3.10 -15.39
C VAL A 208 14.09 2.67 -13.96
N THR A 209 12.81 2.53 -13.67
CA THR A 209 12.31 2.16 -12.34
C THR A 209 11.71 0.76 -12.38
N CYS A 210 12.23 -0.15 -11.57
CA CYS A 210 11.58 -1.41 -11.27
C CYS A 210 10.56 -1.18 -10.16
N HIS A 211 9.28 -1.20 -10.50
CA HIS A 211 8.17 -1.07 -9.56
C HIS A 211 7.66 -2.45 -9.19
N VAL A 212 7.67 -2.75 -7.89
CA VAL A 212 7.24 -4.02 -7.31
C VAL A 212 6.05 -3.70 -6.39
N THR A 213 4.89 -4.30 -6.63
CA THR A 213 3.67 -3.97 -5.88
C THR A 213 2.77 -5.18 -5.67
N GLY A 214 1.87 -5.10 -4.68
CA GLY A 214 0.87 -6.11 -4.41
C GLY A 214 1.43 -7.37 -3.75
N PHE A 215 2.58 -7.29 -3.07
CA PHE A 215 3.19 -8.44 -2.42
C PHE A 215 2.95 -8.46 -0.91
N TYR A 216 2.96 -9.66 -0.34
CA TYR A 216 2.92 -9.86 1.10
C TYR A 216 3.60 -11.20 1.46
N PRO A 217 4.43 -11.27 2.52
CA PRO A 217 4.69 -10.23 3.53
C PRO A 217 5.63 -9.11 3.06
N ARG A 218 5.96 -8.18 3.96
CA ARG A 218 6.78 -6.98 3.67
C ARG A 218 8.17 -7.28 3.09
N GLY A 219 8.78 -8.42 3.46
CA GLY A 219 10.13 -8.78 3.05
C GLY A 219 10.26 -9.08 1.56
N VAL A 220 10.90 -8.18 0.81
CA VAL A 220 11.20 -8.33 -0.61
C VAL A 220 12.66 -7.94 -0.87
N MET A 221 13.29 -8.61 -1.83
CA MET A 221 14.62 -8.24 -2.32
C MET A 221 14.53 -7.87 -3.79
N VAL A 222 15.05 -6.70 -4.13
CA VAL A 222 15.08 -6.17 -5.50
C VAL A 222 16.53 -5.88 -5.84
N THR A 223 17.08 -6.61 -6.81
CA THR A 223 18.47 -6.46 -7.24
C THR A 223 18.54 -6.14 -8.73
N TRP A 224 19.63 -5.51 -9.14
CA TRP A 224 19.96 -5.29 -10.53
C TRP A 224 21.14 -6.14 -10.93
N GLN A 225 21.14 -6.61 -12.18
CA GLN A 225 22.30 -7.27 -12.76
C GLN A 225 22.67 -6.63 -14.08
N ARG A 226 23.98 -6.55 -14.34
CA ARG A 226 24.60 -6.10 -15.58
C ARG A 226 25.40 -7.23 -16.19
N ASN A 227 24.98 -7.71 -17.36
CA ASN A 227 25.56 -8.87 -18.06
C ASN A 227 25.68 -10.10 -17.13
N GLY A 228 24.63 -10.36 -16.34
CA GLY A 228 24.56 -11.47 -15.39
C GLY A 228 25.38 -11.33 -14.11
N LYS A 229 25.95 -10.15 -13.83
CA LYS A 229 26.65 -9.85 -12.57
C LYS A 229 25.86 -8.86 -11.74
N ASP A 230 25.78 -9.09 -10.44
CA ASP A 230 25.10 -8.20 -9.50
C ASP A 230 25.68 -6.78 -9.58
N LEU A 231 24.78 -5.80 -9.51
CA LEU A 231 25.06 -4.38 -9.61
C LEU A 231 24.51 -3.68 -8.36
N ASP A 232 25.42 -3.22 -7.51
CA ASP A 232 25.10 -2.44 -6.32
C ASP A 232 25.34 -0.93 -6.53
N GLU A 233 26.25 -0.58 -7.46
CA GLU A 233 26.50 0.81 -7.88
C GLU A 233 25.41 1.27 -8.85
N ASP A 234 25.08 2.57 -8.88
CA ASP A 234 24.05 3.14 -9.77
C ASP A 234 22.63 2.58 -9.57
N VAL A 235 22.32 2.20 -8.33
CA VAL A 235 21.01 1.71 -7.91
C VAL A 235 20.51 2.51 -6.70
N GLU A 236 19.27 3.01 -6.79
CA GLU A 236 18.57 3.65 -5.69
C GLU A 236 17.34 2.82 -5.31
N LEU A 237 17.40 2.10 -4.19
CA LEU A 237 16.26 1.36 -3.65
C LEU A 237 15.36 2.31 -2.84
N GLY A 238 14.09 2.37 -3.20
CA GLY A 238 13.05 3.10 -2.49
C GLY A 238 12.59 2.37 -1.23
N GLU A 239 11.87 3.11 -0.39
CA GLU A 239 11.26 2.54 0.81
C GLU A 239 10.13 1.57 0.46
N THR A 240 10.02 0.50 1.24
CA THR A 240 8.85 -0.39 1.14
C THR A 240 7.70 0.19 1.96
N VAL A 241 6.61 0.54 1.26
CA VAL A 241 5.43 1.19 1.82
C VAL A 241 4.20 0.28 1.75
N PRO A 242 3.27 0.39 2.72
CA PRO A 242 2.03 -0.40 2.72
C PRO A 242 1.00 0.14 1.73
N ASN A 243 0.13 -0.75 1.25
CA ASN A 243 -1.07 -0.47 0.46
C ASN A 243 -2.33 -0.57 1.34
N GLU A 244 -3.43 0.02 0.88
CA GLU A 244 -4.72 -0.01 1.60
C GLU A 244 -5.30 -1.44 1.74
N ASP A 245 -4.99 -2.32 0.79
CA ASP A 245 -5.41 -3.73 0.78
C ASP A 245 -4.56 -4.63 1.69
N GLY A 246 -3.63 -4.07 2.46
CA GLY A 246 -2.72 -4.80 3.35
C GLY A 246 -1.57 -5.51 2.61
N THR A 247 -1.32 -5.20 1.35
CA THR A 247 -0.09 -5.59 0.65
C THR A 247 0.98 -4.49 0.73
N PHE A 248 2.15 -4.72 0.15
CA PHE A 248 3.25 -3.77 0.13
C PHE A 248 3.68 -3.44 -1.30
N GLN A 249 4.38 -2.32 -1.44
CA GLN A 249 5.06 -1.93 -2.66
C GLN A 249 6.41 -1.28 -2.39
N THR A 250 7.31 -1.36 -3.37
CA THR A 250 8.62 -0.70 -3.36
C THR A 250 9.04 -0.36 -4.80
N THR A 251 10.00 0.54 -4.93
CA THR A 251 10.63 0.90 -6.21
C THR A 251 12.13 0.72 -6.12
N SER A 252 12.78 0.41 -7.24
CA SER A 252 14.24 0.51 -7.36
C SER A 252 14.57 1.20 -8.67
N HIS A 253 15.44 2.19 -8.63
CA HIS A 253 15.82 3.01 -9.79
C HIS A 253 17.21 2.64 -10.26
N LEU A 254 17.35 2.33 -11.55
CA LEU A 254 18.63 2.17 -12.23
C LEU A 254 19.07 3.54 -12.76
N THR A 255 20.13 4.11 -12.19
CA THR A 255 20.56 5.50 -12.45
C THR A 255 21.58 5.63 -13.58
N VAL A 256 21.87 4.55 -14.30
CA VAL A 256 22.75 4.58 -15.48
C VAL A 256 22.10 5.33 -16.63
N LYS A 257 22.92 5.85 -17.55
CA LYS A 257 22.42 6.62 -18.69
C LYS A 257 21.66 5.74 -19.67
N PRO A 258 20.66 6.29 -20.40
CA PRO A 258 19.91 5.55 -21.42
C PRO A 258 20.78 4.87 -22.48
N GLU A 259 21.86 5.51 -22.91
CA GLU A 259 22.78 4.96 -23.91
C GLU A 259 23.50 3.72 -23.38
N GLU A 260 23.76 3.67 -22.07
CA GLU A 260 24.47 2.57 -21.44
C GLU A 260 23.57 1.34 -21.33
N TRP A 261 22.38 1.47 -20.72
CA TRP A 261 21.50 0.31 -20.55
C TRP A 261 20.92 -0.21 -21.87
N LYS A 262 20.89 0.61 -22.92
CA LYS A 262 20.54 0.15 -24.29
C LYS A 262 21.64 -0.68 -24.95
N SER A 263 22.88 -0.57 -24.46
CA SER A 263 24.06 -1.22 -25.06
C SER A 263 24.50 -2.50 -24.32
N GLN A 264 23.96 -2.75 -23.12
CA GLN A 264 24.33 -3.87 -22.26
C GLN A 264 23.08 -4.56 -21.73
N GLU A 265 23.23 -5.79 -21.23
CA GLU A 265 22.12 -6.54 -20.69
C GLU A 265 21.89 -6.20 -19.22
N TYR A 266 20.92 -5.32 -18.95
CA TYR A 266 20.45 -5.04 -17.60
C TYR A 266 19.20 -5.84 -17.28
N THR A 267 19.09 -6.31 -16.03
CA THR A 267 17.89 -7.00 -15.54
C THR A 267 17.55 -6.51 -14.13
N CYS A 268 16.26 -6.37 -13.84
CA CYS A 268 15.73 -6.27 -12.49
C CYS A 268 15.31 -7.66 -12.02
N THR A 269 15.84 -8.12 -10.89
CA THR A 269 15.52 -9.42 -10.30
C THR A 269 14.81 -9.21 -8.96
N VAL A 270 13.66 -9.84 -8.81
CA VAL A 270 12.81 -9.72 -7.61
C VAL A 270 12.67 -11.09 -6.95
N LEU A 271 13.11 -11.16 -5.69
CA LEU A 271 12.98 -12.33 -4.84
C LEU A 271 11.97 -12.02 -3.74
N HIS A 272 11.04 -12.94 -3.53
CA HIS A 272 10.00 -12.84 -2.53
C HIS A 272 9.54 -14.24 -2.13
N ARG A 273 9.26 -14.48 -0.84
CA ARG A 273 8.98 -15.83 -0.31
C ARG A 273 7.75 -16.52 -0.92
N SER A 274 6.86 -15.76 -1.53
CA SER A 274 5.68 -16.30 -2.23
C SER A 274 6.02 -16.90 -3.60
N LEU A 275 7.22 -16.62 -4.13
CA LEU A 275 7.63 -17.01 -5.47
C LEU A 275 8.32 -18.37 -5.42
N LYS A 276 7.99 -19.23 -6.39
CA LYS A 276 8.72 -20.49 -6.62
C LYS A 276 10.01 -20.26 -7.42
N GLN A 277 10.04 -19.20 -8.21
CA GLN A 277 11.14 -18.77 -9.05
C GLN A 277 11.18 -17.24 -9.06
N ASP A 278 12.37 -16.68 -9.06
CA ASP A 278 12.60 -15.24 -9.05
C ASP A 278 12.00 -14.60 -10.32
N ILE A 279 11.46 -13.39 -10.18
CA ILE A 279 11.00 -12.63 -11.34
C ILE A 279 12.20 -11.87 -11.89
N VAL A 280 12.58 -12.18 -13.13
CA VAL A 280 13.67 -11.51 -13.86
C VAL A 280 13.08 -10.71 -15.02
N LEU A 281 13.21 -9.38 -14.98
CA LEU A 281 12.73 -8.47 -16.00
C LEU A 281 13.91 -7.81 -16.73
N PRO A 282 14.14 -8.16 -18.00
CA PRO A 282 15.19 -7.52 -18.79
C PRO A 282 14.78 -6.09 -19.16
N VAL A 283 15.73 -5.17 -19.00
CA VAL A 283 15.56 -3.75 -19.36
C VAL A 283 15.65 -3.62 -20.86
N LYS A 284 14.49 -3.70 -21.50
CA LYS A 284 14.32 -3.51 -22.94
C LYS A 284 13.18 -2.55 -23.20
N GLU A 285 13.26 -1.82 -24.30
CA GLU A 285 12.26 -0.83 -24.69
C GLU A 285 10.83 -1.40 -24.67
N GLU A 286 10.64 -2.63 -25.13
CA GLU A 286 9.34 -3.31 -25.14
C GLU A 286 8.76 -3.64 -23.75
N ASN A 287 9.62 -3.71 -22.72
CA ASN A 287 9.21 -4.04 -21.35
C ASN A 287 8.99 -2.79 -20.48
N ILE A 288 9.44 -1.62 -20.96
CA ILE A 288 9.36 -0.36 -20.22
C ILE A 288 8.03 0.33 -20.54
N LYS A 289 7.24 0.60 -19.50
CA LYS A 289 6.00 1.37 -19.61
C LYS A 289 6.29 2.84 -19.38
N ARG A 290 5.88 3.71 -20.31
CA ARG A 290 5.96 5.16 -20.14
C ARG A 290 4.60 5.81 -20.12
N ASN A 291 4.51 6.96 -19.46
CA ASN A 291 3.32 7.81 -19.54
C ASN A 291 3.07 8.35 -20.95
N SER A 292 4.11 8.47 -21.78
CA SER A 292 3.97 8.79 -23.21
C SER A 292 3.29 7.68 -24.02
N ASP A 293 3.36 6.44 -23.53
CA ASP A 293 2.85 5.24 -24.22
C ASP A 293 1.41 4.93 -23.79
N ILE A 294 0.90 5.61 -22.76
CA ILE A 294 -0.54 5.80 -22.57
C ILE A 294 -1.01 6.49 -23.85
N LYS A 295 -1.54 5.70 -24.78
CA LYS A 295 -2.15 6.20 -26.02
C LYS A 295 -3.00 7.39 -25.59
N LYS A 296 -2.61 8.62 -25.97
CA LYS A 296 -3.46 9.81 -25.89
C LYS A 296 -4.58 9.64 -26.92
N GLY A 297 -5.42 8.65 -26.66
CA GLY A 297 -6.56 8.28 -27.44
C GLY A 297 -7.78 9.02 -26.91
N LEU A 298 -8.62 9.44 -27.83
CA LEU A 298 -9.98 9.81 -27.56
C LEU A 298 -10.73 8.51 -27.18
N LEU A 299 -11.29 8.44 -25.97
CA LEU A 299 -12.09 7.29 -25.56
C LEU A 299 -13.54 7.53 -26.03
N LEU A 300 -13.94 6.81 -27.08
CA LEU A 300 -15.32 6.80 -27.54
C LEU A 300 -16.08 5.74 -26.73
N SER A 301 -17.16 6.13 -26.07
CA SER A 301 -17.97 5.21 -25.26
C SER A 301 -19.39 5.15 -25.82
N CYS A 302 -19.89 3.94 -26.07
CA CYS A 302 -21.28 3.69 -26.39
C CYS A 302 -22.01 3.19 -25.15
N TYR A 303 -23.10 3.87 -24.79
CA TYR A 303 -23.97 3.51 -23.68
C TYR A 303 -25.27 2.92 -24.23
N LEU A 304 -25.58 1.70 -23.80
CA LEU A 304 -26.83 1.01 -24.14
C LEU A 304 -27.65 0.83 -22.88
N SER A 305 -28.75 1.58 -22.80
CA SER A 305 -29.82 1.36 -21.84
C SER A 305 -31.03 0.88 -22.64
N CYS A 306 -31.51 -0.33 -22.33
CA CYS A 306 -32.51 -1.01 -23.12
C CYS A 306 -33.60 -1.57 -22.20
N ASP A 307 -34.82 -1.04 -22.32
CA ASP A 307 -35.87 -1.32 -21.34
C ASP A 307 -36.48 -2.74 -21.40
N ARG A 308 -36.04 -3.65 -22.30
CA ARG A 308 -36.56 -5.04 -22.41
C ARG A 308 -35.61 -6.04 -23.10
N ILE A 309 -34.33 -6.11 -22.73
CA ILE A 309 -33.43 -7.17 -23.25
C ILE A 309 -33.53 -8.44 -22.36
N LEU A 310 -33.81 -9.59 -22.99
CA LEU A 310 -33.59 -10.90 -22.36
C LEU A 310 -32.09 -11.23 -22.37
N PRO A 311 -31.52 -11.78 -21.28
CA PRO A 311 -30.07 -11.90 -21.06
C PRO A 311 -29.28 -12.81 -22.02
N ARG A 312 -29.89 -13.31 -23.11
CA ARG A 312 -29.22 -14.18 -24.09
C ARG A 312 -29.39 -13.66 -25.52
N GLY A 313 -28.30 -13.11 -26.06
CA GLY A 313 -28.08 -12.98 -27.51
C GLY A 313 -28.15 -11.57 -28.08
N PHE A 314 -27.36 -10.63 -27.55
CA PHE A 314 -27.02 -9.39 -28.24
C PHE A 314 -25.55 -9.38 -28.67
N MET A 315 -25.22 -8.57 -29.68
CA MET A 315 -23.85 -8.31 -30.14
C MET A 315 -23.67 -6.80 -30.32
N VAL A 316 -22.50 -6.29 -29.96
CA VAL A 316 -22.10 -4.91 -30.18
C VAL A 316 -20.94 -4.91 -31.18
N THR A 317 -21.06 -4.13 -32.25
CA THR A 317 -20.06 -4.02 -33.32
C THR A 317 -19.72 -2.56 -33.54
N TRP A 318 -18.43 -2.24 -33.66
CA TRP A 318 -17.98 -0.89 -34.00
C TRP A 318 -17.59 -0.82 -35.46
N GLN A 319 -17.87 0.30 -36.10
CA GLN A 319 -17.50 0.54 -37.49
C GLN A 319 -16.83 1.90 -37.66
N LYS A 320 -15.82 1.94 -38.54
CA LYS A 320 -15.12 3.13 -39.02
C LYS A 320 -15.35 3.25 -40.53
N ASP A 321 -16.06 4.30 -40.95
CA ASP A 321 -16.52 4.49 -42.34
C ASP A 321 -17.17 3.23 -42.95
N GLY A 322 -17.98 2.53 -42.15
CA GLY A 322 -18.69 1.31 -42.57
C GLY A 322 -17.84 0.05 -42.63
N LYS A 323 -16.59 0.06 -42.15
CA LYS A 323 -15.77 -1.14 -41.94
C LYS A 323 -15.74 -1.52 -40.47
N ASP A 324 -15.94 -2.79 -40.17
CA ASP A 324 -15.93 -3.31 -38.80
C ASP A 324 -14.55 -3.12 -38.14
N LEU A 325 -14.56 -2.81 -36.85
CA LEU A 325 -13.40 -2.67 -35.98
C LEU A 325 -13.47 -3.76 -34.90
N ASP A 326 -12.46 -4.61 -34.86
CA ASP A 326 -12.31 -5.66 -33.84
C ASP A 326 -11.17 -5.38 -32.84
N GLU A 327 -10.28 -4.43 -33.16
CA GLU A 327 -9.16 -4.01 -32.28
C GLU A 327 -9.53 -2.79 -31.43
N ASP A 328 -8.93 -2.67 -30.24
CA ASP A 328 -9.12 -1.56 -29.29
C ASP A 328 -10.61 -1.35 -28.87
N VAL A 329 -11.43 -2.41 -28.96
CA VAL A 329 -12.83 -2.48 -28.48
C VAL A 329 -12.90 -3.28 -27.17
N GLU A 330 -13.48 -2.68 -26.14
CA GLU A 330 -13.77 -3.33 -24.86
C GLU A 330 -15.28 -3.38 -24.63
N LEU A 331 -15.80 -4.56 -24.28
CA LEU A 331 -17.18 -4.72 -23.83
C LEU A 331 -17.19 -4.85 -22.31
N GLY A 332 -17.80 -3.88 -21.64
CA GLY A 332 -18.00 -3.87 -20.20
C GLY A 332 -19.05 -4.87 -19.76
N GLU A 333 -19.08 -5.13 -18.45
CA GLU A 333 -20.03 -6.07 -17.85
C GLU A 333 -21.48 -5.65 -18.12
N THR A 334 -22.35 -6.65 -18.27
CA THR A 334 -23.79 -6.43 -18.40
C THR A 334 -24.40 -6.43 -17.00
N VAL A 335 -24.87 -5.28 -16.56
CA VAL A 335 -25.40 -5.04 -15.22
C VAL A 335 -26.93 -4.99 -15.26
N PRO A 336 -27.65 -5.70 -14.39
CA PRO A 336 -29.09 -5.56 -14.27
C PRO A 336 -29.47 -4.25 -13.57
N ASN A 337 -30.53 -3.60 -14.04
CA ASN A 337 -31.12 -2.40 -13.45
C ASN A 337 -32.30 -2.78 -12.53
N GLU A 338 -32.70 -1.86 -11.63
CA GLU A 338 -33.80 -2.06 -10.66
C GLU A 338 -35.17 -2.30 -11.31
N ASP A 339 -35.37 -1.84 -12.55
CA ASP A 339 -36.60 -1.99 -13.33
C ASP A 339 -36.67 -3.31 -14.14
N GLY A 340 -35.70 -4.21 -13.94
CA GLY A 340 -35.62 -5.50 -14.63
C GLY A 340 -34.95 -5.43 -16.01
N THR A 341 -34.32 -4.30 -16.34
CA THR A 341 -33.61 -4.06 -17.59
C THR A 341 -32.11 -4.37 -17.44
N PHE A 342 -31.34 -4.33 -18.54
CA PHE A 342 -29.90 -4.54 -18.48
C PHE A 342 -29.16 -3.38 -19.13
N GLN A 343 -28.04 -2.97 -18.53
CA GLN A 343 -27.11 -2.00 -19.07
C GLN A 343 -25.79 -2.68 -19.40
N THR A 344 -25.23 -2.37 -20.56
CA THR A 344 -23.86 -2.71 -20.91
C THR A 344 -23.19 -1.48 -21.52
N THR A 345 -21.88 -1.42 -21.42
CA THR A 345 -21.09 -0.34 -22.01
C THR A 345 -20.08 -0.95 -22.95
N SER A 346 -19.92 -0.39 -24.14
CA SER A 346 -18.80 -0.75 -25.02
C SER A 346 -17.94 0.49 -25.26
N HIS A 347 -16.63 0.31 -25.17
CA HIS A 347 -15.64 1.35 -25.33
C HIS A 347 -14.81 1.06 -26.58
N LEU A 348 -14.62 2.06 -27.42
CA LEU A 348 -13.67 2.04 -28.53
C LEU A 348 -12.62 3.11 -28.24
N THR A 349 -11.35 2.71 -28.19
CA THR A 349 -10.25 3.66 -28.04
C THR A 349 -9.70 4.02 -29.42
N VAL A 350 -9.75 5.30 -29.79
CA VAL A 350 -9.21 5.79 -31.07
C VAL A 350 -8.18 6.89 -30.84
N LYS A 351 -7.13 6.94 -31.65
CA LYS A 351 -6.17 8.04 -31.57
C LYS A 351 -6.83 9.35 -32.01
N ALA A 352 -6.44 10.47 -31.39
CA ALA A 352 -7.00 11.79 -31.73
C ALA A 352 -6.78 12.19 -33.20
N GLU A 353 -5.70 11.69 -33.82
CA GLU A 353 -5.39 11.89 -35.24
C GLU A 353 -6.33 11.10 -36.16
N ASP A 354 -6.75 9.90 -35.76
CA ASP A 354 -7.61 9.00 -36.54
C ASP A 354 -9.10 9.37 -36.49
N TRP A 355 -9.47 10.32 -35.62
CA TRP A 355 -10.85 10.80 -35.49
C TRP A 355 -11.23 11.79 -36.59
N LYS A 356 -10.33 12.71 -36.94
CA LYS A 356 -10.68 13.88 -37.75
C LYS A 356 -11.17 13.47 -39.14
N GLY A 357 -12.43 13.78 -39.44
CA GLY A 357 -13.05 13.56 -40.75
C GLY A 357 -13.61 12.16 -40.96
N GLN A 358 -13.61 11.32 -39.92
CA GLN A 358 -14.02 9.93 -40.01
C GLN A 358 -15.37 9.70 -39.31
N LYS A 359 -16.22 8.82 -39.85
CA LYS A 359 -17.51 8.45 -39.25
C LYS A 359 -17.37 7.15 -38.46
N TYR A 360 -17.63 7.23 -37.15
CA TYR A 360 -17.70 6.07 -36.28
C TYR A 360 -19.15 5.74 -35.93
N THR A 361 -19.50 4.46 -35.94
CA THR A 361 -20.83 3.96 -35.57
C THR A 361 -20.70 2.76 -34.65
N CYS A 362 -21.57 2.69 -33.64
CA CYS A 362 -21.74 1.52 -32.81
C CYS A 362 -23.08 0.87 -33.16
N THR A 363 -23.06 -0.40 -33.52
CA THR A 363 -24.23 -1.16 -33.93
C THR A 363 -24.52 -2.24 -32.91
N VAL A 364 -25.79 -2.35 -32.52
CA VAL A 364 -26.24 -3.33 -31.55
C VAL A 364 -27.31 -4.19 -32.17
N GLN A 365 -27.06 -5.50 -32.20
CA GLN A 365 -27.96 -6.47 -32.78
C GLN A 365 -28.48 -7.40 -31.69
N GLN A 366 -29.80 -7.44 -31.52
CA GLN A 366 -30.49 -8.38 -30.66
C GLN A 366 -31.08 -9.53 -31.48
N LYS A 367 -30.89 -10.77 -31.05
CA LYS A 367 -31.34 -11.96 -31.79
C LYS A 367 -32.83 -12.26 -31.65
N SER A 368 -33.48 -11.85 -30.54
CA SER A 368 -34.92 -12.10 -30.32
C SER A 368 -35.52 -11.10 -29.30
N PRO A 369 -36.48 -10.24 -29.70
CA PRO A 369 -36.89 -9.98 -31.09
C PRO A 369 -35.71 -9.47 -31.93
N LYS A 370 -35.70 -9.76 -33.24
CA LYS A 370 -34.64 -9.27 -34.13
C LYS A 370 -34.73 -7.76 -34.23
N GLN A 371 -33.75 -7.07 -33.67
CA GLN A 371 -33.68 -5.61 -33.70
C GLN A 371 -32.23 -5.18 -33.86
N GLU A 372 -32.02 -4.16 -34.68
CA GLU A 372 -30.71 -3.56 -34.94
C GLU A 372 -30.81 -2.06 -34.67
N ILE A 373 -29.89 -1.54 -33.85
CA ILE A 373 -29.81 -0.13 -33.51
C ILE A 373 -28.41 0.34 -33.91
N VAL A 374 -28.35 1.33 -34.80
CA VAL A 374 -27.10 1.96 -35.23
C VAL A 374 -26.99 3.34 -34.59
N LEU A 375 -26.00 3.51 -33.75
CA LEU A 375 -25.72 4.75 -33.03
C LEU A 375 -24.53 5.46 -33.69
N PRO A 376 -24.73 6.59 -34.38
CA PRO A 376 -23.62 7.41 -34.85
C PRO A 376 -22.92 8.08 -33.67
N VAL A 377 -21.59 7.99 -33.64
CA VAL A 377 -20.77 8.74 -32.69
C VAL A 377 -20.75 10.19 -33.13
N ARG A 378 -21.19 11.09 -32.25
CA ARG A 378 -21.16 12.54 -32.46
C ARG A 378 -20.14 13.18 -31.54
N GLU A 379 -19.63 14.35 -31.92
CA GLU A 379 -18.63 15.08 -31.11
C GLU A 379 -19.13 15.39 -29.70
N GLU A 380 -20.43 15.64 -29.52
CA GLU A 380 -21.04 15.83 -28.19
C GLU A 380 -21.01 14.58 -27.29
N ASN A 381 -20.75 13.39 -27.83
CA ASN A 381 -20.76 12.11 -27.11
C ASN A 381 -19.35 11.62 -26.73
N ILE A 382 -18.34 12.46 -26.94
CA ILE A 382 -16.93 12.13 -26.75
C ILE A 382 -16.47 12.49 -25.33
N LYS A 383 -15.89 11.53 -24.60
CA LYS A 383 -15.21 11.81 -23.34
C LYS A 383 -13.71 12.02 -23.60
N GLY A 384 -13.25 13.26 -23.41
CA GLY A 384 -11.83 13.57 -23.32
C GLY A 384 -11.28 13.16 -21.95
N THR A 385 -10.08 12.56 -21.93
CA THR A 385 -9.37 12.15 -20.71
C THR A 385 -8.82 13.36 -19.94
N ALA A 386 -9.72 14.06 -19.25
CA ALA A 386 -9.46 14.83 -18.03
C ALA A 386 -10.80 15.00 -17.29
N ILE A 387 -11.07 14.08 -16.35
CA ILE A 387 -12.10 14.12 -15.30
C ILE A 387 -13.34 14.98 -15.62
N SER A 388 -14.39 14.40 -16.21
CA SER A 388 -15.75 14.94 -16.08
C SER A 388 -16.82 13.85 -16.25
N ARG A 389 -17.97 14.09 -15.60
CA ARG A 389 -19.03 13.12 -15.24
C ARG A 389 -19.68 12.41 -16.45
N PRO A 390 -20.19 11.17 -16.31
CA PRO A 390 -21.01 10.52 -17.33
C PRO A 390 -22.35 11.26 -17.51
N LEU A 391 -22.82 11.40 -18.75
CA LEU A 391 -24.20 11.80 -19.03
C LEU A 391 -24.85 10.82 -20.00
N THR A 392 -25.99 10.30 -19.56
CA THR A 392 -26.86 9.29 -20.16
C THR A 392 -27.59 9.87 -21.37
N GLN A 393 -27.41 9.32 -22.58
CA GLN A 393 -28.33 9.57 -23.69
C GLN A 393 -29.49 8.57 -23.61
N VAL A 394 -30.64 9.04 -23.14
CA VAL A 394 -31.92 8.31 -23.21
C VAL A 394 -32.48 8.49 -24.62
N LEU A 395 -32.43 7.44 -25.44
CA LEU A 395 -33.11 7.43 -26.74
C LEU A 395 -34.62 7.20 -26.53
N ARG A 396 -35.39 8.30 -26.42
CA ARG A 396 -36.85 8.26 -26.62
C ARG A 396 -37.11 8.03 -28.11
N ALA A 397 -37.22 6.77 -28.52
CA ALA A 397 -37.72 6.41 -29.84
C ALA A 397 -38.48 5.09 -29.84
N LEU A 398 -39.33 4.83 -28.84
CA LEU A 398 -40.17 3.61 -28.83
C LEU A 398 -41.53 3.80 -28.13
N THR A 399 -42.27 4.87 -28.42
CA THR A 399 -43.74 4.84 -28.24
C THR A 399 -44.41 5.76 -29.25
N GLY A 400 -44.70 5.24 -30.44
CA GLY A 400 -45.67 5.88 -31.34
C GLY A 400 -47.11 5.67 -30.84
N LEU A 401 -47.44 6.15 -29.64
CA LEU A 401 -48.81 6.26 -29.11
C LEU A 401 -48.90 7.53 -28.24
N GLN A 402 -49.97 8.31 -28.46
CA GLN A 402 -50.27 9.67 -27.95
C GLN A 402 -50.19 9.84 -26.43
#